data_AF-A0A7C2HYC6-F1
#
_entry.id   AF-A0A7C2HYC6-F1
#
_cell.length_a   1.000
_cell.length_b   1.000
_cell.length_c   1.000
_cell.angle_alpha   90.00
_cell.angle_beta   90.00
_cell.angle_gamma   90.00
#
_symmetry.space_group_name_H-M   'P 1'
#
loop_
_entity.id
_entity.type
_entity.pdbx_description
1 polymer ?
#
loop_
_entity_poly.entity_id
_entity_poly.type
_entity_poly.pdbx_seq_one_letter_code
_entity_poly.pdbx_strand_id
1 'polypeptide(L)'
;MRENPRGWAIENAKVIADVLTGVRFFVSLLIIICALLADRGLLPLVVCLTLIGWTTDVLDGKMARMDRTGKKTWVGDMDFATDMIMIYSGLLYFIAAGYLPFWPFLYYGIFAAVVGIIWPKKSFMMAVAAPIAAVPIIFSFVHYPIWG
;
A
#
# COMPACT_ATOMS: atom_id res chain seq x y z
N MET A 1 -30.06 21.44 -16.19
CA MET A 1 -29.16 20.40 -16.71
C MET A 1 -28.59 19.64 -15.52
N ARG A 2 -28.99 18.38 -15.29
CA ARG A 2 -28.34 17.57 -14.25
C ARG A 2 -27.04 17.05 -14.85
N GLU A 3 -25.91 17.54 -14.36
CA GLU A 3 -24.61 16.95 -14.70
C GLU A 3 -24.68 15.45 -14.39
N ASN A 4 -24.39 14.62 -15.40
CA ASN A 4 -24.33 13.19 -15.22
C ASN A 4 -23.08 12.88 -14.39
N PRO A 5 -23.19 12.44 -13.12
CA PRO A 5 -22.02 12.26 -12.25
C PRO A 5 -21.02 11.25 -12.81
N ARG A 6 -21.48 10.30 -13.65
CA ARG A 6 -20.58 9.38 -14.37
C ARG A 6 -19.77 10.07 -15.45
N GLY A 7 -20.35 11.04 -16.17
CA GLY A 7 -19.66 11.77 -17.23
C GLY A 7 -18.50 12.60 -16.67
N TRP A 8 -18.78 13.34 -15.59
CA TRP A 8 -17.76 14.13 -14.88
C TRP A 8 -16.64 13.25 -14.30
N ALA A 9 -16.99 12.11 -13.71
CA ALA A 9 -16.02 11.19 -13.12
C ALA A 9 -15.09 10.57 -14.18
N ILE A 10 -15.58 10.30 -15.39
CA ILE A 10 -14.76 9.80 -16.50
C ILE A 10 -13.80 10.89 -17.01
N GLU A 11 -14.28 12.13 -17.13
CA GLU A 11 -13.45 13.27 -17.56
C GLU A 11 -12.31 13.56 -16.57
N ASN A 12 -12.58 13.44 -15.27
CA ASN A 12 -11.61 13.72 -14.20
C ASN A 12 -10.93 12.46 -13.63
N ALA A 13 -11.12 11.29 -14.25
CA ALA A 13 -10.69 10.00 -13.71
C ALA A 13 -9.20 9.96 -13.33
N LYS A 14 -8.35 10.62 -14.12
CA LYS A 14 -6.90 10.76 -13.86
C LYS A 14 -6.56 11.57 -12.64
N VAL A 15 -7.19 12.74 -12.48
CA VAL A 15 -6.95 13.60 -11.31
C VAL A 15 -7.36 12.87 -10.05
N ILE A 16 -8.49 12.14 -10.12
CA ILE A 16 -8.96 11.32 -9.00
C ILE A 16 -7.94 10.21 -8.69
N ALA A 17 -7.43 9.51 -9.71
CA ALA A 17 -6.39 8.49 -9.52
C ALA A 17 -5.12 9.08 -8.87
N ASP A 18 -4.60 10.19 -9.38
CA ASP A 18 -3.40 10.83 -8.84
C ASP A 18 -3.59 11.30 -7.39
N VAL A 19 -4.77 11.81 -7.04
CA VAL A 19 -5.14 12.17 -5.65
C VAL A 19 -5.19 10.93 -4.75
N LEU A 20 -5.76 9.83 -5.24
CA LEU A 20 -5.84 8.57 -4.48
C LEU A 20 -4.45 7.98 -4.22
N THR A 21 -3.54 8.03 -5.19
CA THR A 21 -2.12 7.66 -5.00
C THR A 21 -1.47 8.59 -3.97
N GLY A 22 -1.72 9.90 -4.02
CA GLY A 22 -1.24 10.86 -3.02
C GLY A 22 -1.73 10.58 -1.60
N VAL A 23 -3.01 10.21 -1.44
CA VAL A 23 -3.58 9.77 -0.16
C VAL A 23 -2.85 8.52 0.34
N ARG A 24 -2.55 7.56 -0.54
CA ARG A 24 -1.83 6.34 -0.17
C ARG A 24 -0.42 6.65 0.33
N PHE A 25 0.28 7.55 -0.36
CA PHE A 25 1.59 8.03 0.09
C PHE A 25 1.49 8.65 1.49
N PHE A 26 0.52 9.53 1.71
CA PHE A 26 0.31 10.15 3.02
C PHE A 26 0.01 9.12 4.12
N VAL A 27 -0.87 8.15 3.85
CA VAL A 27 -1.17 7.04 4.76
C VAL A 27 0.09 6.25 5.11
N SER A 28 0.96 5.97 4.13
CA SER A 28 2.21 5.25 4.39
C SER A 28 3.14 6.01 5.34
N LEU A 29 3.19 7.34 5.25
CA LEU A 29 3.95 8.18 6.18
C LEU A 29 3.39 8.11 7.60
N LEU A 30 2.05 8.10 7.75
CA LEU A 30 1.42 7.94 9.07
C LEU A 30 1.74 6.58 9.70
N ILE A 31 1.79 5.51 8.91
CA ILE A 31 2.20 4.18 9.39
C ILE A 31 3.68 4.19 9.80
N ILE A 32 4.56 4.86 9.05
CA ILE A 32 5.98 5.02 9.44
C ILE A 32 6.07 5.75 10.78
N ILE A 33 5.29 6.81 11.00
CA ILE A 33 5.26 7.51 12.30
C ILE A 33 4.83 6.55 13.42
N CYS A 34 3.80 5.73 13.20
CA CYS A 34 3.40 4.70 14.17
C CYS A 34 4.53 3.70 14.44
N ALA A 35 5.29 3.33 13.41
CA ALA A 35 6.44 2.43 13.54
C ALA A 35 7.56 3.06 14.39
N LEU A 36 7.86 4.34 14.20
CA LEU A 36 8.86 5.06 14.98
C LEU A 36 8.47 5.20 16.46
N LEU A 37 7.18 5.28 16.76
CA LEU A 37 6.68 5.25 18.14
C LEU A 37 6.79 3.86 18.78
N ALA A 38 6.88 2.80 17.97
CA ALA A 38 7.04 1.41 18.39
C ALA A 38 5.99 0.92 19.42
N ASP A 39 4.81 1.55 19.43
CA ASP A 39 3.75 1.23 20.39
C ASP A 39 2.76 0.20 19.82
N ARG A 40 2.57 -0.89 20.56
CA ARG A 40 1.61 -1.96 20.27
C ARG A 40 0.15 -1.49 20.33
N GLY A 41 -0.15 -0.47 21.13
CA GLY A 41 -1.49 0.12 21.22
C GLY A 41 -1.96 0.81 19.93
N LEU A 42 -1.04 1.12 19.01
CA LEU A 42 -1.34 1.72 17.71
C LEU A 42 -1.78 0.70 16.64
N LEU A 43 -1.78 -0.60 16.95
CA LEU A 43 -2.12 -1.65 15.98
C LEU A 43 -3.50 -1.43 15.32
N PRO A 44 -4.58 -1.08 16.05
CA PRO A 44 -5.87 -0.80 15.42
C PRO A 44 -5.81 0.38 14.43
N LEU A 45 -5.05 1.43 14.76
CA LEU A 45 -4.85 2.58 13.88
C LEU A 45 -4.10 2.16 12.61
N VAL A 46 -3.02 1.38 12.74
CA VAL A 46 -2.24 0.87 11.61
C VAL A 46 -3.09 -0.02 10.69
N VAL A 47 -3.95 -0.87 11.26
CA VAL A 47 -4.91 -1.68 10.50
C VAL A 47 -5.89 -0.78 9.74
N CYS A 48 -6.50 0.21 10.40
CA CYS A 48 -7.41 1.15 9.74
C CYS A 48 -6.73 1.92 8.61
N LEU A 49 -5.53 2.44 8.85
CA LEU A 49 -4.72 3.14 7.85
C LEU A 49 -4.43 2.22 6.64
N THR A 50 -4.03 0.98 6.89
CA THR A 50 -3.76 0.00 5.83
C THR A 50 -5.02 -0.29 5.00
N LEU A 51 -6.18 -0.47 5.64
CA LEU A 51 -7.45 -0.67 4.95
C LEU A 51 -7.85 0.53 4.10
N ILE A 52 -7.62 1.75 4.59
CA ILE A 52 -7.85 2.99 3.81
C ILE A 52 -6.96 2.98 2.57
N GLY A 53 -5.66 2.74 2.73
CA GLY A 53 -4.70 2.73 1.62
C GLY A 53 -4.99 1.66 0.57
N TRP A 54 -5.46 0.48 0.99
CA TRP A 54 -5.88 -0.59 0.06
C TRP A 54 -7.19 -0.26 -0.63
N THR A 55 -8.11 0.42 0.05
CA THR A 55 -9.36 0.87 -0.56
C THR A 55 -9.07 1.90 -1.65
N THR A 56 -8.12 2.82 -1.44
CA THR A 56 -7.74 3.80 -2.47
C THR A 56 -7.04 3.16 -3.66
N ASP A 57 -6.27 2.07 -3.49
CA ASP A 57 -5.67 1.24 -4.57
C ASP A 57 -6.70 0.49 -5.44
N VAL A 58 -7.77 -0.01 -4.84
CA VAL A 58 -8.83 -0.65 -5.64
C VAL A 58 -9.58 0.42 -6.46
N LEU A 59 -9.77 1.61 -5.88
CA LEU A 59 -10.50 2.69 -6.51
C LEU A 59 -9.72 3.34 -7.65
N ASP A 60 -8.45 3.68 -7.48
CA ASP A 60 -7.66 4.33 -8.52
C ASP A 60 -7.41 3.39 -9.71
N GLY A 61 -7.15 2.10 -9.48
CA GLY A 61 -7.02 1.10 -10.54
C GLY A 61 -8.30 0.98 -11.37
N LYS A 62 -9.47 1.13 -10.74
CA LYS A 62 -10.76 1.17 -11.45
C LYS A 62 -10.92 2.46 -12.26
N MET A 63 -10.53 3.61 -11.72
CA MET A 63 -10.60 4.90 -12.40
C MET A 63 -9.62 4.98 -13.58
N ALA A 64 -8.40 4.45 -13.43
CA ALA A 64 -7.39 4.39 -14.49
C ALA A 64 -7.85 3.53 -15.69
N ARG A 65 -8.60 2.45 -15.45
CA ARG A 65 -9.20 1.62 -16.52
C ARG A 65 -10.39 2.27 -17.21
N MET A 66 -11.03 3.27 -16.58
CA MET A 66 -12.13 4.04 -17.17
C MET A 66 -11.63 5.15 -18.09
N ASP A 67 -10.38 5.58 -17.96
CA ASP A 67 -9.76 6.56 -18.85
C ASP A 67 -9.53 5.94 -20.25
N ARG A 68 -10.32 6.39 -21.24
CA ARG A 68 -10.22 5.95 -22.64
C ARG A 68 -9.04 6.60 -23.38
N THR A 69 -8.39 7.59 -22.78
CA THR A 69 -7.35 8.41 -23.43
C THR A 69 -5.96 7.78 -23.35
N GLY A 70 -5.75 6.77 -22.50
CA GLY A 70 -4.50 6.00 -22.45
C GLY A 70 -3.23 6.80 -22.13
N LYS A 71 -3.36 8.04 -21.64
CA LYS A 71 -2.22 8.90 -21.33
C LYS A 71 -1.45 8.28 -20.15
N LYS A 72 -0.13 8.17 -20.22
CA LYS A 72 0.70 7.84 -19.05
C LYS A 72 0.91 9.11 -18.23
N THR A 73 0.58 9.07 -16.94
CA THR A 73 0.90 10.16 -15.98
C THR A 73 2.10 9.74 -15.15
N TRP A 74 2.98 10.69 -14.83
CA TRP A 74 4.16 10.46 -13.98
C TRP A 74 3.79 9.92 -12.59
N VAL A 75 2.63 10.33 -12.07
CA VAL A 75 2.08 9.82 -10.81
C VAL A 75 1.67 8.34 -10.93
N GLY A 76 1.13 7.91 -12.07
CA GLY A 76 0.84 6.50 -12.34
C GLY A 76 2.09 5.61 -12.45
N ASP A 77 3.26 6.19 -12.75
CA ASP A 77 4.54 5.46 -12.69
C ASP A 77 5.05 5.34 -11.24
N MET A 78 4.71 6.31 -10.38
CA MET A 78 5.04 6.30 -8.93
C MET A 78 4.06 5.48 -8.10
N ASP A 79 2.91 5.11 -8.65
CA ASP A 79 1.88 4.32 -7.99
C ASP A 79 2.45 3.02 -7.40
N PHE A 80 3.21 2.28 -8.21
CA PHE A 80 3.89 1.06 -7.78
C PHE A 80 4.88 1.30 -6.62
N ALA A 81 5.64 2.40 -6.66
CA ALA A 81 6.57 2.73 -5.60
C ALA A 81 5.84 3.10 -4.30
N THR A 82 4.72 3.82 -4.42
CA THR A 82 3.87 4.22 -3.30
C THR A 82 3.26 3.00 -2.60
N ASP A 83 2.81 2.02 -3.38
CA ASP A 83 2.34 0.72 -2.89
C ASP A 83 3.42 -0.04 -2.11
N MET A 84 4.63 -0.08 -2.66
CA MET A 84 5.76 -0.70 -1.97
C MET A 84 6.04 0.02 -0.65
N ILE A 85 6.08 1.36 -0.63
CA ILE A 85 6.29 2.13 0.61
C ILE A 85 5.20 1.79 1.64
N MET A 86 3.93 1.69 1.23
CA MET A 86 2.85 1.31 2.13
C MET A 86 3.06 -0.10 2.71
N ILE A 87 3.38 -1.10 1.89
CA ILE A 87 3.63 -2.47 2.35
C ILE A 87 4.80 -2.53 3.33
N TYR A 88 5.92 -1.88 2.99
CA TYR A 88 7.12 -1.87 3.84
C TYR A 88 6.93 -1.02 5.11
N SER A 89 6.10 0.03 5.08
CA SER A 89 5.74 0.80 6.28
C SER A 89 4.99 -0.05 7.30
N GLY A 90 4.05 -0.88 6.85
CA GLY A 90 3.36 -1.85 7.68
C GLY A 90 4.34 -2.86 8.28
N LEU A 91 5.19 -3.48 7.45
CA LEU A 91 6.20 -4.40 7.94
C LEU A 91 7.12 -3.76 9.00
N LEU A 92 7.57 -2.52 8.76
CA LEU A 92 8.40 -1.78 9.68
C LEU A 92 7.70 -1.59 11.04
N TYR A 93 6.41 -1.25 11.05
CA TYR A 93 5.63 -1.15 12.29
C TYR A 93 5.61 -2.47 13.05
N PHE A 94 5.31 -3.60 12.39
CA PHE A 94 5.25 -4.90 13.05
C PHE A 94 6.60 -5.34 13.63
N ILE A 95 7.70 -5.01 12.97
CA ILE A 95 9.05 -5.25 13.48
C ILE A 95 9.33 -4.32 14.68
N ALA A 96 9.09 -3.02 14.54
CA ALA A 96 9.41 -2.01 15.55
C ALA A 96 8.61 -2.20 16.85
N ALA A 97 7.31 -2.49 16.75
CA ALA A 97 6.45 -2.79 17.89
C ALA A 97 6.69 -4.21 18.48
N GLY A 98 7.63 -4.97 17.89
CA GLY A 98 8.08 -6.27 18.40
C GLY A 98 7.07 -7.40 18.20
N TYR A 99 6.24 -7.34 17.16
CA TYR A 99 5.40 -8.46 16.73
C TYR A 99 6.16 -9.45 15.85
N LEU A 100 7.17 -8.98 15.12
CA LEU A 100 7.97 -9.80 14.20
C LEU A 100 9.46 -9.76 14.56
N PRO A 101 10.18 -10.90 14.40
CA PRO A 101 11.63 -10.92 14.55
C PRO A 101 12.30 -10.16 13.40
N PHE A 102 13.29 -9.32 13.70
CA PHE A 102 13.96 -8.50 12.67
C PHE A 102 14.70 -9.32 11.60
N TRP A 103 15.46 -10.34 12.01
CA TRP A 103 16.40 -11.03 11.13
C TRP A 103 15.77 -11.74 9.91
N PRO A 104 14.70 -12.55 10.04
CA PRO A 104 14.09 -13.20 8.88
C PRO A 104 13.60 -12.20 7.83
N PHE A 105 13.01 -11.09 8.28
CA PHE A 105 12.48 -10.06 7.39
C PHE A 105 13.57 -9.20 6.76
N LEU A 106 14.70 -8.99 7.45
CA LEU A 106 15.88 -8.37 6.85
C LEU A 106 16.42 -9.23 5.71
N TYR A 107 16.64 -10.53 5.94
CA TYR A 107 17.13 -11.44 4.90
C TYR A 107 16.17 -11.52 3.72
N TYR A 108 14.86 -11.59 3.99
CA TYR A 108 13.84 -11.59 2.94
C TYR A 108 13.81 -10.26 2.17
N GLY A 109 13.96 -9.12 2.85
CA GLY A 109 14.05 -7.80 2.21
C GLY A 109 15.28 -7.66 1.31
N ILE A 110 16.44 -8.19 1.72
CA ILE A 110 17.64 -8.25 0.88
C ILE A 110 17.39 -9.13 -0.34
N PHE A 111 16.81 -10.32 -0.15
CA PHE A 111 16.42 -11.20 -1.25
C PHE A 111 15.48 -10.49 -2.24
N ALA A 112 14.47 -9.79 -1.74
CA ALA A 112 13.54 -9.02 -2.56
C ALA A 112 14.22 -7.90 -3.35
N ALA A 113 15.15 -7.17 -2.73
CA ALA A 113 15.94 -6.13 -3.39
C ALA A 113 16.82 -6.72 -4.51
N VAL A 114 17.49 -7.86 -4.25
CA VAL A 114 18.32 -8.56 -5.25
C VAL A 114 17.47 -9.02 -6.43
N VAL A 115 16.31 -9.65 -6.17
CA VAL A 115 15.38 -10.06 -7.23
C VAL A 115 14.89 -8.85 -8.04
N GLY A 116 14.58 -7.73 -7.38
CA GLY A 116 14.17 -6.49 -8.05
C GLY A 116 15.24 -5.88 -8.95
N ILE A 117 16.52 -5.98 -8.57
CA ILE A 117 17.65 -5.49 -9.36
C ILE A 117 17.90 -6.40 -10.58
N ILE A 118 17.85 -7.73 -10.41
CA ILE A 118 18.12 -8.68 -11.49
C ILE A 118 16.94 -8.77 -12.47
N TRP A 119 15.71 -8.76 -11.96
CA TRP A 119 14.48 -8.86 -12.74
C TRP A 119 13.53 -7.69 -12.46
N PRO A 120 13.76 -6.51 -13.05
CA PRO A 120 13.00 -5.28 -12.77
C PRO A 120 11.56 -5.28 -13.33
N LYS A 121 11.06 -6.44 -13.78
CA LYS A 121 9.68 -6.57 -14.26
C LYS A 121 8.72 -6.52 -13.07
N LYS A 122 7.67 -5.70 -13.17
CA LYS A 122 6.65 -5.49 -12.12
C LYS A 122 6.11 -6.81 -11.54
N SER A 123 5.87 -7.82 -12.38
CA SER A 123 5.34 -9.12 -11.94
C SER A 123 6.23 -9.84 -10.92
N PHE A 124 7.57 -9.78 -11.06
CA PHE A 124 8.48 -10.41 -10.10
C PHE A 124 8.49 -9.65 -8.78
N MET A 125 8.51 -8.32 -8.84
CA MET A 125 8.48 -7.49 -7.64
C MET A 125 7.18 -7.70 -6.85
N MET A 126 6.03 -7.83 -7.52
CA MET A 126 4.76 -8.17 -6.88
C MET A 126 4.77 -9.57 -6.24
N ALA A 127 5.36 -10.56 -6.92
CA ALA A 127 5.46 -11.91 -6.37
C ALA A 127 6.25 -11.95 -5.06
N VAL A 128 7.35 -11.19 -4.97
CA VAL A 128 8.15 -11.13 -3.74
C VAL A 128 7.53 -10.20 -2.69
N ALA A 129 6.77 -9.19 -3.07
CA ALA A 129 6.05 -8.32 -2.13
C ALA A 129 4.82 -9.01 -1.51
N ALA A 130 4.18 -9.95 -2.21
CA ALA A 130 2.94 -10.58 -1.76
C ALA A 130 3.04 -11.26 -0.37
N PRO A 131 4.09 -12.04 -0.05
CA PRO A 131 4.27 -12.57 1.31
C PRO A 131 4.41 -11.48 2.38
N ILE A 132 5.12 -10.38 2.08
CA ILE A 132 5.27 -9.26 3.02
C ILE A 132 3.92 -8.59 3.27
N ALA A 133 3.12 -8.39 2.22
CA ALA A 133 1.79 -7.79 2.32
C ALA A 133 0.82 -8.67 3.13
N ALA A 134 0.96 -9.99 3.07
CA ALA A 134 0.11 -10.93 3.83
C ALA A 134 0.42 -10.95 5.33
N VAL A 135 1.67 -10.70 5.73
CA VAL A 135 2.12 -10.82 7.12
C VAL A 135 1.35 -9.90 8.08
N PRO A 136 1.20 -8.58 7.81
CA PRO A 136 0.37 -7.69 8.63
C PRO A 136 -1.05 -8.22 8.84
N ILE A 137 -1.70 -8.75 7.80
CA ILE A 137 -3.06 -9.30 7.91
C ILE A 137 -3.08 -10.47 8.89
N ILE A 138 -2.20 -11.45 8.67
CA ILE A 138 -2.15 -12.68 9.47
C ILE A 138 -1.90 -12.32 10.94
N PHE A 139 -0.91 -11.47 11.21
CA PHE A 139 -0.55 -11.09 12.57
C PHE A 139 -1.60 -10.20 13.25
N SER A 140 -2.27 -9.32 12.50
CA SER A 140 -3.42 -8.57 13.02
C SER A 140 -4.52 -9.49 13.51
N PHE A 141 -4.87 -10.53 12.74
CA PHE A 141 -5.88 -11.51 13.17
C PHE A 141 -5.44 -12.38 14.35
N VAL A 142 -4.15 -12.71 14.43
CA VAL A 142 -3.59 -13.51 15.54
C VAL A 142 -3.57 -12.72 16.85
N HIS A 143 -3.22 -11.43 16.82
CA HIS A 143 -3.06 -10.61 18.03
C HIS A 143 -4.31 -9.82 18.44
N TYR A 144 -5.20 -9.54 17.50
CA TYR A 144 -6.46 -8.85 17.73
C TYR A 144 -7.59 -9.60 16.97
N PRO A 145 -7.98 -10.81 17.43
CA PRO A 145 -9.12 -11.49 16.85
C PRO A 145 -10.36 -10.62 17.08
N ILE A 146 -11.09 -10.33 16.00
CA ILE A 146 -12.34 -9.53 16.01
C ILE A 146 -13.43 -10.20 16.87
N TRP A 147 -13.22 -11.47 17.20
CA TRP A 147 -13.98 -12.26 18.15
C TRP A 147 -13.03 -12.59 19.31
N GLY A 148 -13.08 -11.79 20.38
CA GLY A 148 -12.47 -12.18 21.66
C GLY A 148 -13.06 -13.48 22.18
#